data_AF-A0A931CVD4-F1
#
_entry.id   AF-A0A931CVD4-F1
#
_cell.length_a   1.000
_cell.length_b   1.000
_cell.length_c   1.000
_cell.angle_alpha   90.00
_cell.angle_beta   90.00
_cell.angle_gamma   90.00
#
_symmetry.space_group_name_H-M   'P 1'
#
loop_
_entity.id
_entity.type
_entity.pdbx_description
1 polymer ?
#
loop_
_entity_poly.entity_id
_entity_poly.type
_entity_poly.pdbx_seq_one_letter_code
_entity_poly.pdbx_strand_id
1 'polypeptide(L)' 'RHSGFHENCVEIMFMDILHRCRPDHLSVYAGFTRRGGLDINPGRATGEQNFPNIRLARQ' A
#
# COMPACT_ATOMS: atom_id res chain seq x y z
N ARG A 1 18.52 0.15 -2.22
CA ARG A 1 17.60 -1.01 -2.06
C ARG A 1 16.87 -0.85 -0.74
N HIS A 2 15.53 -0.88 -0.74
CA HIS A 2 14.75 -0.95 0.49
C HIS A 2 14.48 -2.43 0.81
N SER A 3 14.72 -2.85 2.04
CA SER A 3 14.69 -4.26 2.49
C SER A 3 13.47 -4.58 3.36
N GLY A 4 12.47 -3.70 3.40
CA GLY A 4 11.28 -3.87 4.23
C GLY A 4 10.23 -4.80 3.62
N PHE A 5 9.34 -5.33 4.46
CA PHE A 5 8.13 -6.03 4.03
C PHE A 5 7.21 -5.11 3.22
N HIS A 6 6.34 -5.68 2.39
CA HIS A 6 5.42 -4.93 1.51
C HIS A 6 4.52 -3.98 2.31
N GLU A 7 4.08 -4.41 3.49
CA GLU A 7 3.27 -3.65 4.43
C GLU A 7 4.02 -2.41 4.96
N ASN A 8 5.29 -2.60 5.35
CA ASN A 8 6.13 -1.50 5.83
C ASN A 8 6.42 -0.48 4.73
N CYS A 9 6.54 -0.93 3.48
CA CYS A 9 6.71 -0.04 2.34
C CYS A 9 5.49 0.90 2.19
N VAL A 10 4.27 0.35 2.27
CA VAL A 10 3.02 1.14 2.21
C VAL A 10 2.85 2.06 3.42
N GLU A 11 3.21 1.59 4.62
CA GLU A 11 3.19 2.38 5.85
C GLU A 11 4.08 3.63 5.75
N ILE A 12 5.31 3.46 5.27
CA ILE A 12 6.27 4.57 5.07
C ILE A 12 5.71 5.56 4.05
N MET A 13 5.25 5.08 2.88
CA MET A 13 4.67 5.96 1.86
C MET A 13 3.48 6.74 2.40
N PHE A 14 2.59 6.10 3.14
CA PHE A 14 1.45 6.75 3.75
C PHE A 14 1.88 7.84 4.74
N MET A 15 2.81 7.54 5.65
CA MET A 15 3.27 8.51 6.65
C MET A 15 4.01 9.68 6.01
N ASP A 16 4.85 9.42 5.00
CA ASP A 16 5.56 10.47 4.28
C ASP A 16 4.60 11.43 3.57
N ILE A 17 3.59 10.90 2.87
CA ILE A 17 2.58 11.71 2.18
C ILE A 17 1.73 12.47 3.21
N LEU A 18 1.28 11.81 4.27
CA LEU A 18 0.44 12.43 5.31
C LEU A 18 1.16 13.62 5.97
N HIS A 19 2.43 13.46 6.35
CA HIS A 19 3.18 14.51 7.02
C HIS A 19 3.58 15.67 6.10
N ARG A 20 3.95 15.38 4.84
CA ARG A 20 4.45 16.39 3.89
C ARG A 20 3.31 17.17 3.24
N CYS A 21 2.25 16.48 2.85
CA CYS A 21 1.16 17.06 2.07
C CYS A 21 -0.02 17.49 2.94
N ARG A 22 -0.13 16.98 4.18
CA ARG A 22 -1.26 17.24 5.10
C ARG A 22 -2.64 17.16 4.43
N PRO A 23 -2.94 16.08 3.71
CA PRO A 23 -4.25 15.94 3.07
C PRO A 23 -5.34 15.74 4.14
N ASP A 24 -6.55 16.22 3.86
CA ASP A 24 -7.72 15.93 4.71
C ASP A 24 -8.05 14.43 4.73
N HIS A 25 -7.84 13.75 3.60
CA HIS A 25 -8.01 12.30 3.45
C HIS A 25 -6.89 11.70 2.60
N LEU A 26 -6.37 10.55 3.01
CA LEU A 26 -5.34 9.82 2.27
C LEU A 26 -5.66 8.33 2.28
N SER A 27 -5.50 7.70 1.12
CA SER A 27 -5.41 6.25 0.98
C SER A 27 -4.23 5.87 0.09
N VAL A 28 -3.53 4.80 0.46
CA VAL A 28 -2.40 4.23 -0.28
C VAL A 28 -2.65 2.73 -0.39
N TYR A 29 -2.65 2.21 -1.61
CA TYR A 29 -2.81 0.79 -1.90
C TYR A 29 -1.76 0.35 -2.92
N ALA A 30 -1.15 -0.82 -2.68
CA ALA A 30 -0.09 -1.32 -3.56
C ALA A 30 -0.37 -2.77 -3.96
N GLY A 31 -0.32 -3.04 -5.26
CA GLY A 31 -0.34 -4.39 -5.83
C GLY A 31 1.09 -4.88 -6.09
N PHE A 32 1.62 -5.74 -5.22
CA PHE A 32 2.95 -6.32 -5.41
C PHE A 32 2.88 -7.58 -6.28
N THR A 33 3.95 -7.84 -7.02
CA THR A 33 4.11 -9.11 -7.75
C THR A 33 4.29 -10.28 -6.78
N ARG A 34 3.87 -11.47 -7.18
CA ARG A 34 3.90 -12.68 -6.34
C ARG A 34 5.28 -13.05 -5.83
N ARG A 35 5.32 -13.60 -4.62
CA ARG A 35 6.46 -14.34 -4.09
C ARG A 35 5.98 -15.70 -3.59
N GLY A 36 6.52 -16.78 -4.16
CA GLY A 36 6.08 -18.15 -3.81
C GLY A 36 4.60 -18.43 -4.14
N GLY A 37 4.03 -17.72 -5.13
CA GLY A 37 2.63 -17.88 -5.53
C GLY A 37 1.63 -17.06 -4.70
N LEU A 38 2.08 -16.31 -3.69
CA LEU A 38 1.23 -15.49 -2.84
C LEU A 38 1.21 -14.02 -3.29
N ASP A 39 0.02 -13.46 -3.35
CA ASP A 39 -0.25 -12.03 -3.57
C ASP A 39 -0.36 -11.32 -2.21
N ILE A 40 0.38 -10.22 -2.04
CA ILE A 40 0.30 -9.36 -0.84
C ILE A 40 0.00 -7.95 -1.32
N ASN A 41 -1.22 -7.47 -1.03
CA ASN A 41 -1.71 -6.18 -1.50
C ASN A 41 -2.08 -5.27 -0.31
N PRO A 42 -1.10 -4.64 0.35
CA PRO A 42 -1.36 -3.81 1.51
C PRO A 42 -2.05 -2.51 1.11
N GLY A 43 -3.04 -2.13 1.91
CA GLY A 43 -3.76 -0.88 1.81
C GLY A 43 -3.79 -0.16 3.16
N ARG A 44 -3.73 1.17 3.14
CA ARG A 44 -3.86 2.01 4.33
C ARG A 44 -4.64 3.28 3.99
N ALA A 45 -5.50 3.71 4.91
CA ALA A 45 -6.25 4.95 4.78
C ALA A 45 -6.35 5.69 6.12
N THR A 46 -6.61 7.01 6.08
CA THR A 46 -6.92 7.80 7.29
C THR A 46 -8.29 7.48 7.90
N GLY A 47 -9.16 6.78 7.15
CA GLY A 47 -10.47 6.33 7.60
C GLY A 47 -10.82 4.95 7.03
N GLU A 48 -12.08 4.55 7.18
CA GLU A 48 -12.55 3.28 6.63
C GLU A 48 -12.55 3.33 5.10
N GLN A 49 -11.86 2.38 4.49
CA GLN A 49 -11.71 2.29 3.04
C GLN A 49 -11.76 0.84 2.60
N ASN A 50 -12.59 0.54 1.61
CA ASN A 50 -12.54 -0.74 0.92
C ASN A 50 -11.42 -0.71 -0.14
N PHE A 51 -10.49 -1.65 -0.04
CA PHE A 51 -9.47 -1.89 -1.04
C PHE A 51 -9.85 -3.15 -1.84
N PRO A 52 -10.43 -3.00 -3.04
CA PRO A 52 -10.85 -4.15 -3.82
C PRO A 52 -9.61 -4.95 -4.24
N ASN A 53 -9.61 -6.24 -3.96
CA ASN A 53 -8.49 -7.12 -4.29
C ASN A 53 -8.57 -7.59 -5.76
N ILE A 54 -8.46 -6.63 -6.68
CA ILE A 54 -8.46 -6.89 -8.12
C ILE A 54 -7.04 -7.19 -8.56
N ARG A 55 -6.86 -8.37 -9.16
CA ARG A 55 -5.57 -8.82 -9.65
C ARG A 55 -5.14 -8.02 -10.89
N LEU A 56 -3.98 -7.38 -10.81
CA LEU A 56 -3.38 -6.64 -11.92
C LEU A 56 -2.58 -7.56 -12.85
N ALA A 57 -2.32 -7.11 -14.08
CA ALA A 57 -1.71 -7.92 -15.15
C ALA A 57 -0.36 -8.59 -14.81
N ARG A 58 0.39 -8.02 -13.86
CA ARG A 58 1.72 -8.51 -13.43
C ARG A 58 1.71 -9.24 -12.10
N GLN A 59 0.53 -9.43 -11.49
CA GLN A 59 0.36 -10.20 -10.26
C GLN A 59 0.21 -11.68 -10.59
#